data_AF-A0A966K5J9-F1
#
_entry.id   AF-A0A966K5J9-F1
#
_cell.length_a   1.000
_cell.length_b   1.000
_cell.length_c   1.000
_cell.angle_alpha   90.00
_cell.angle_beta   90.00
_cell.angle_gamma   90.00
#
_symmetry.space_group_name_H-M   'P 1'
#
loop_
_entity.id
_entity.type
_entity.pdbx_description
1 polymer ?
#
loop_
_entity_poly.entity_id
_entity_poly.type
_entity_poly.pdbx_seq_one_letter_code
_entity_poly.pdbx_strand_id
1 'polypeptide(L)'
;MKKSYKKDTILKLLSSMSSEKEIRKYLDRFSSDDYRFAVIKVGGAVIQSDLENLVSSLAFLNEVGLRPIIVHGGGPKLSEELDKRKIEFSFLNGQRVTTKDVLDVAYEIFSGENKKIVSALNDQHVNAIPVIGDVFSCNIENKDLGYVGQIKETNSNKIKDIISSGGIPVIAPIGYTEEHQLVNINGDKATLALAKEIVPDKVIFLSEIGGIFDGNDKLISNINIKDDYNKLMAQDWLHSGMKLKLEQIKLLLDSLPSNSSVSITKPLHLNRELFTDAGFGTLVKAGHQINKLKSLNNDQINALVSILESAFKGTLSKNYFDNDDKEFYISECNRSSIVITTYKDIAYMDKFAVINSARGEGLGNAMWNKMLSEHKKIFWRSRASNAINNFYKDVCDGFQKSDEWNIFWIGIHDLDELTACINYAVNQPATISYEN
;
A
#
# COMPACT_ATOMS: atom_id res chain seq x y z
N MET A 1 7.21 4.61 -30.69
CA MET A 1 5.93 5.14 -31.23
C MET A 1 5.41 6.22 -30.29
N LYS A 2 5.11 7.43 -30.77
CA LYS A 2 4.44 8.46 -29.95
C LYS A 2 2.99 7.98 -29.69
N LYS A 3 2.69 7.52 -28.47
CA LYS A 3 1.31 7.24 -28.05
C LYS A 3 0.54 8.57 -28.06
N SER A 4 -0.42 8.70 -28.97
CA SER A 4 -1.32 9.86 -29.01
C SER A 4 -2.47 9.61 -28.04
N TYR A 5 -2.43 10.23 -26.86
CA TYR A 5 -3.52 10.14 -25.88
C TYR A 5 -4.66 11.08 -26.28
N LYS A 6 -5.92 10.63 -26.12
CA LYS A 6 -7.08 11.49 -26.37
C LYS A 6 -7.11 12.63 -25.35
N LYS A 7 -7.55 13.82 -25.77
CA LYS A 7 -7.66 15.03 -24.92
C LYS A 7 -8.44 14.75 -23.63
N ASP A 8 -9.52 13.99 -23.73
CA ASP A 8 -10.38 13.67 -22.59
C ASP A 8 -9.69 12.75 -21.57
N THR A 9 -8.87 11.79 -22.03
CA THR A 9 -8.05 10.94 -21.17
C THR A 9 -7.06 11.79 -20.38
N ILE A 10 -6.39 12.75 -21.04
CA ILE A 10 -5.47 13.70 -20.39
C ILE A 10 -6.21 14.58 -19.38
N LEU A 11 -7.39 15.10 -19.72
CA LEU A 11 -8.19 15.92 -18.81
C LEU A 11 -8.67 15.13 -17.59
N LYS A 12 -9.13 13.89 -17.77
CA LYS A 12 -9.58 13.00 -16.67
C LYS A 12 -8.42 12.67 -15.73
N LEU A 13 -7.25 12.40 -16.29
CA LEU A 13 -6.00 12.17 -15.57
C LEU A 13 -5.57 13.39 -14.76
N LEU A 14 -5.52 14.58 -15.38
CA LEU A 14 -5.21 15.84 -14.70
C LEU A 14 -6.24 16.17 -13.60
N SER A 15 -7.52 15.93 -13.85
CA SER A 15 -8.58 16.16 -12.86
C SER A 15 -8.50 15.25 -11.64
N SER A 16 -7.87 14.07 -11.80
CA SER A 16 -7.68 13.12 -10.71
C SER A 16 -6.48 13.45 -9.84
N MET A 17 -5.56 14.31 -10.30
CA MET A 17 -4.29 14.61 -9.62
C MET A 17 -4.30 16.01 -9.01
N SER A 18 -3.63 16.13 -7.88
CA SER A 18 -3.55 17.36 -7.08
C SER A 18 -2.17 18.00 -7.10
N SER A 19 -1.11 17.28 -7.51
CA SER A 19 0.26 17.80 -7.50
C SER A 19 1.12 17.41 -8.71
N GLU A 20 2.11 18.26 -9.04
CA GLU A 20 3.11 17.98 -10.08
C GLU A 20 3.91 16.70 -9.79
N LYS A 21 4.10 16.37 -8.50
CA LYS A 21 4.78 15.15 -8.07
C LYS A 21 4.01 13.89 -8.47
N GLU A 22 2.70 13.89 -8.28
CA GLU A 22 1.80 12.79 -8.71
C GLU A 22 1.88 12.60 -10.23
N ILE A 23 1.89 13.70 -10.99
CA ILE A 23 2.01 13.70 -12.45
C ILE A 23 3.36 13.11 -12.92
N ARG A 24 4.47 13.42 -12.26
CA ARG A 24 5.80 12.88 -12.63
C ARG A 24 5.91 11.38 -12.32
N LYS A 25 5.52 10.97 -11.12
CA LYS A 25 5.48 9.55 -10.72
C LYS A 25 4.64 8.71 -11.69
N TYR A 26 3.55 9.32 -12.15
CA TYR A 26 2.71 8.77 -13.21
C TYR A 26 3.52 8.61 -14.51
N LEU A 27 4.06 9.69 -15.08
CA LEU A 27 4.82 9.66 -16.35
C LEU A 27 5.95 8.62 -16.37
N ASP A 28 6.66 8.46 -15.26
CA ASP A 28 7.73 7.46 -15.12
C ASP A 28 7.18 6.02 -15.27
N ARG A 29 6.00 5.73 -14.70
CA ARG A 29 5.38 4.40 -14.84
C ARG A 29 4.87 4.12 -16.25
N PHE A 30 4.34 5.13 -16.95
CA PHE A 30 3.88 4.99 -18.35
C PHE A 30 5.00 4.80 -19.35
N SER A 31 6.20 5.23 -18.97
CA SER A 31 7.41 5.07 -19.75
C SER A 31 8.06 3.70 -19.54
N SER A 32 7.55 2.90 -18.60
CA SER A 32 8.05 1.56 -18.30
C SER A 32 7.26 0.49 -19.05
N ASP A 33 7.97 -0.40 -19.75
CA ASP A 33 7.42 -1.58 -20.41
C ASP A 33 7.10 -2.74 -19.42
N ASP A 34 7.14 -2.48 -18.11
CA ASP A 34 6.92 -3.51 -17.08
C ASP A 34 5.43 -3.87 -16.95
N TYR A 35 5.09 -5.10 -17.31
CA TYR A 35 3.74 -5.68 -17.22
C TYR A 35 3.24 -5.87 -15.77
N ARG A 36 4.13 -5.75 -14.77
CA ARG A 36 3.81 -5.95 -13.34
C ARG A 36 3.15 -4.73 -12.71
N PHE A 37 2.07 -4.25 -13.32
CA PHE A 37 1.35 -3.07 -12.84
C PHE A 37 0.48 -3.39 -11.63
N ALA A 38 -0.63 -4.10 -11.84
CA ALA A 38 -1.60 -4.35 -10.78
C ALA A 38 -2.33 -5.68 -10.95
N VAL A 39 -2.61 -6.33 -9.81
CA VAL A 39 -3.59 -7.41 -9.71
C VAL A 39 -4.82 -6.86 -8.97
N ILE A 40 -5.97 -6.85 -9.63
CA ILE A 40 -7.22 -6.26 -9.13
C ILE A 40 -8.24 -7.36 -8.86
N LYS A 41 -8.56 -7.58 -7.59
CA LYS A 41 -9.67 -8.43 -7.14
C LYS A 41 -10.97 -7.64 -7.22
N VAL A 42 -11.93 -8.10 -8.01
CA VAL A 42 -13.29 -7.56 -8.08
C VAL A 42 -14.24 -8.43 -7.26
N GLY A 43 -14.83 -7.87 -6.20
CA GLY A 43 -15.86 -8.57 -5.42
C GLY A 43 -17.09 -8.91 -6.28
N GLY A 44 -17.68 -10.10 -6.10
CA GLY A 44 -18.84 -10.51 -6.90
C GLY A 44 -20.03 -9.55 -6.81
N ALA A 45 -20.22 -8.91 -5.65
CA ALA A 45 -21.28 -7.91 -5.47
C ALA A 45 -21.07 -6.67 -6.36
N VAL A 46 -19.82 -6.22 -6.52
CA VAL A 46 -19.46 -5.09 -7.40
C VAL A 46 -19.88 -5.35 -8.85
N ILE A 47 -19.80 -6.59 -9.33
CA ILE A 47 -20.20 -6.96 -10.70
C ILE A 47 -21.73 -6.84 -10.89
N GLN A 48 -22.50 -6.94 -9.80
CA GLN A 48 -23.94 -6.79 -9.81
C GLN A 48 -24.36 -5.33 -9.60
N SER A 49 -23.75 -4.62 -8.66
CA SER A 49 -24.19 -3.30 -8.22
C SER A 49 -23.45 -2.12 -8.86
N ASP A 50 -22.22 -2.29 -9.34
CA ASP A 50 -21.35 -1.18 -9.77
C ASP A 50 -20.47 -1.52 -10.99
N LEU A 51 -21.04 -2.29 -11.94
CA LEU A 51 -20.31 -2.74 -13.15
C LEU A 51 -19.90 -1.56 -14.04
N GLU A 52 -20.74 -0.51 -14.14
CA GLU A 52 -20.46 0.64 -15.00
C GLU A 52 -19.20 1.39 -14.55
N ASN A 53 -19.08 1.70 -13.25
CA ASN A 53 -17.88 2.37 -12.72
C ASN A 53 -16.66 1.46 -12.77
N LEU A 54 -16.84 0.14 -12.60
CA LEU A 54 -15.76 -0.84 -12.81
C LEU A 54 -15.23 -0.77 -14.23
N VAL A 55 -16.10 -0.87 -15.22
CA VAL A 55 -15.74 -0.84 -16.64
C VAL A 55 -15.11 0.50 -17.02
N SER A 56 -15.70 1.62 -16.60
CA SER A 56 -15.18 2.97 -16.85
C SER A 56 -13.77 3.17 -16.29
N SER A 57 -13.52 2.64 -15.08
CA SER A 57 -12.21 2.79 -14.43
C SER A 57 -11.15 1.90 -15.07
N LEU A 58 -11.49 0.64 -15.39
CA LEU A 58 -10.59 -0.27 -16.09
C LEU A 58 -10.29 0.18 -17.53
N ALA A 59 -11.29 0.71 -18.23
CA ALA A 59 -11.12 1.29 -19.56
C ALA A 59 -10.16 2.48 -19.52
N PHE A 60 -10.31 3.37 -18.53
CA PHE A 60 -9.37 4.47 -18.34
C PHE A 60 -7.93 3.97 -18.13
N LEU A 61 -7.71 2.97 -17.28
CA LEU A 61 -6.38 2.37 -17.09
C LEU A 61 -5.80 1.85 -18.42
N ASN A 62 -6.61 1.16 -19.23
CA ASN A 62 -6.19 0.68 -20.53
C ASN A 62 -5.86 1.81 -21.52
N GLU A 63 -6.67 2.87 -21.58
CA GLU A 63 -6.44 4.04 -22.44
C GLU A 63 -5.10 4.72 -22.15
N VAL A 64 -4.72 4.76 -20.89
CA VAL A 64 -3.43 5.31 -20.49
C VAL A 64 -2.29 4.33 -20.72
N GLY A 65 -2.58 3.04 -20.96
CA GLY A 65 -1.60 2.01 -21.30
C GLY A 65 -1.24 1.08 -20.14
N LEU A 66 -2.01 1.11 -19.05
CA LEU A 66 -1.89 0.18 -17.93
C LEU A 66 -2.79 -1.02 -18.15
N ARG A 67 -2.23 -2.22 -17.97
CA ARG A 67 -2.94 -3.48 -18.19
C ARG A 67 -3.01 -4.25 -16.87
N PRO A 68 -4.04 -4.00 -16.04
CA PRO A 68 -4.23 -4.75 -14.80
C PRO A 68 -4.64 -6.20 -15.09
N ILE A 69 -4.24 -7.11 -14.20
CA ILE A 69 -4.75 -8.49 -14.15
C ILE A 69 -6.00 -8.47 -13.29
N ILE A 70 -7.14 -8.93 -13.80
CA ILE A 70 -8.41 -8.91 -13.08
C ILE A 70 -8.71 -10.30 -12.55
N VAL A 71 -9.00 -10.42 -11.26
CA VAL A 71 -9.54 -11.65 -10.63
C VAL A 71 -10.93 -11.31 -10.12
N HIS A 72 -11.97 -11.97 -10.62
CA HIS A 72 -13.34 -11.65 -10.21
C HIS A 72 -13.90 -12.67 -9.21
N GLY A 73 -14.92 -12.27 -8.45
CA GLY A 73 -15.73 -13.17 -7.65
C GLY A 73 -17.07 -13.49 -8.31
N GLY A 74 -17.91 -14.22 -7.59
CA GLY A 74 -19.32 -14.44 -7.93
C GLY A 74 -20.15 -14.87 -6.72
N GLY A 75 -19.67 -14.58 -5.51
CA GLY A 75 -20.20 -15.11 -4.25
C GLY A 75 -21.71 -14.91 -4.06
N PRO A 76 -22.23 -13.66 -4.09
CA PRO A 76 -23.64 -13.38 -3.90
C PRO A 76 -24.54 -14.08 -4.93
N LYS A 77 -24.21 -13.96 -6.22
CA LYS A 77 -24.97 -14.57 -7.31
C LYS A 77 -24.96 -16.10 -7.25
N LEU A 78 -23.85 -16.70 -6.83
CA LEU A 78 -23.77 -18.14 -6.61
C LEU A 78 -24.66 -18.59 -5.45
N SER A 79 -24.69 -17.87 -4.34
CA SER A 79 -25.61 -18.18 -3.24
C SER A 79 -27.07 -18.05 -3.69
N GLU A 80 -27.42 -16.98 -4.39
CA GLU A 80 -28.78 -16.79 -4.94
C GLU A 80 -29.21 -17.93 -5.87
N GLU A 81 -28.30 -18.39 -6.75
CA GLU A 81 -28.61 -19.47 -7.68
C GLU A 81 -28.72 -20.84 -6.99
N LEU A 82 -27.90 -21.11 -5.99
CA LEU A 82 -28.00 -22.34 -5.18
C LEU A 82 -29.33 -22.39 -4.43
N ASP A 83 -29.75 -21.27 -3.83
CA ASP A 83 -31.03 -21.16 -3.14
C ASP A 83 -32.21 -21.38 -4.10
N LYS A 84 -32.17 -20.76 -5.29
CA LYS A 84 -33.18 -20.97 -6.35
C LYS A 84 -33.29 -22.44 -6.78
N ARG A 85 -32.14 -23.12 -6.92
CA ARG A 85 -32.07 -24.55 -7.28
C ARG A 85 -32.31 -25.48 -6.09
N LYS A 86 -32.49 -24.94 -4.88
CA LYS A 86 -32.64 -25.69 -3.62
C LYS A 86 -31.47 -26.64 -3.35
N ILE A 87 -30.25 -26.21 -3.70
CA ILE A 87 -29.01 -26.93 -3.43
C ILE A 87 -28.46 -26.40 -2.11
N GLU A 88 -28.41 -27.24 -1.08
CA GLU A 88 -27.87 -26.86 0.23
C GLU A 88 -26.36 -26.61 0.16
N PHE A 89 -25.92 -25.57 0.85
CA PHE A 89 -24.49 -25.26 1.01
C PHE A 89 -24.22 -24.70 2.41
N SER A 90 -22.96 -24.79 2.84
CA SER A 90 -22.49 -24.27 4.12
C SER A 90 -21.13 -23.59 3.96
N PHE A 91 -20.66 -22.94 5.03
CA PHE A 91 -19.33 -22.36 5.09
C PHE A 91 -18.52 -23.01 6.22
N LEU A 92 -17.25 -23.27 5.94
CA LEU A 92 -16.26 -23.73 6.91
C LEU A 92 -15.04 -22.81 6.82
N ASN A 93 -14.70 -22.14 7.93
CA ASN A 93 -13.59 -21.19 8.01
C ASN A 93 -13.61 -20.11 6.90
N GLY A 94 -14.80 -19.59 6.58
CA GLY A 94 -14.99 -18.56 5.55
C GLY A 94 -14.90 -19.08 4.10
N GLN A 95 -14.74 -20.38 3.88
CA GLN A 95 -14.77 -21.02 2.56
C GLN A 95 -16.10 -21.75 2.38
N ARG A 96 -16.69 -21.64 1.18
CA ARG A 96 -17.92 -22.36 0.86
C ARG A 96 -17.59 -23.84 0.66
N VAL A 97 -18.22 -24.71 1.43
CA VAL A 97 -18.15 -26.16 1.21
C VAL A 97 -18.74 -26.42 -0.18
N THR A 98 -17.93 -27.01 -1.05
CA THR A 98 -18.24 -27.13 -2.48
C THR A 98 -18.45 -28.61 -2.79
N THR A 99 -19.70 -29.08 -2.75
CA THR A 99 -20.07 -30.41 -3.28
C THR A 99 -20.01 -30.41 -4.81
N LYS A 100 -20.25 -31.56 -5.45
CA LYS A 100 -20.26 -31.65 -6.91
C LYS A 100 -21.33 -30.73 -7.53
N ASP A 101 -22.53 -30.73 -6.98
CA ASP A 101 -23.62 -29.87 -7.45
C ASP A 101 -23.29 -28.38 -7.25
N VAL A 102 -22.70 -28.03 -6.10
CA VAL A 102 -22.26 -26.65 -5.83
C VAL A 102 -21.16 -26.23 -6.81
N LEU A 103 -20.22 -27.12 -7.14
CA LEU A 103 -19.15 -26.85 -8.11
C LEU A 103 -19.70 -26.57 -9.50
N ASP A 104 -20.69 -27.36 -9.96
CA ASP A 104 -21.26 -27.21 -11.30
C ASP A 104 -21.97 -25.85 -11.44
N VAL A 105 -22.75 -25.44 -10.43
CA VAL A 105 -23.35 -24.10 -10.38
C VAL A 105 -22.27 -23.02 -10.26
N ALA A 106 -21.21 -23.25 -9.49
CA ALA A 106 -20.12 -22.28 -9.35
C ALA A 106 -19.40 -22.02 -10.67
N TYR A 107 -19.11 -23.08 -11.44
CA TYR A 107 -18.50 -22.97 -12.76
C TYR A 107 -19.39 -22.19 -13.72
N GLU A 108 -20.69 -22.47 -13.75
CA GLU A 108 -21.68 -21.76 -14.57
C GLU A 108 -21.70 -20.25 -14.24
N ILE A 109 -21.88 -19.92 -12.94
CA ILE A 109 -21.98 -18.53 -12.49
C ILE A 109 -20.69 -17.77 -12.73
N PHE A 110 -19.53 -18.34 -12.38
CA PHE A 110 -18.26 -17.65 -12.57
C PHE A 110 -17.94 -17.46 -14.05
N SER A 111 -18.26 -18.43 -14.92
CA SER A 111 -18.13 -18.27 -16.36
C SER A 111 -19.04 -17.17 -16.91
N GLY A 112 -20.27 -17.07 -16.41
CA GLY A 112 -21.21 -16.01 -16.78
C GLY A 112 -20.74 -14.62 -16.35
N GLU A 113 -20.29 -14.46 -15.11
CA GLU A 113 -19.76 -13.20 -14.59
C GLU A 113 -18.48 -12.77 -15.31
N ASN A 114 -17.59 -13.72 -15.64
CA ASN A 114 -16.39 -13.49 -16.43
C ASN A 114 -16.75 -12.88 -17.80
N LYS A 115 -17.66 -13.53 -18.53
CA LYS A 115 -18.16 -13.07 -19.83
C LYS A 115 -18.82 -11.69 -19.72
N LYS A 116 -19.58 -11.43 -18.66
CA LYS A 116 -20.23 -10.13 -18.42
C LYS A 116 -19.20 -8.99 -18.32
N ILE A 117 -18.14 -9.17 -17.52
CA ILE A 117 -17.06 -8.19 -17.39
C ILE A 117 -16.34 -8.00 -18.72
N VAL A 118 -15.95 -9.11 -19.36
CA VAL A 118 -15.20 -9.10 -20.63
C VAL A 118 -15.99 -8.40 -21.73
N SER A 119 -17.28 -8.73 -21.89
CA SER A 119 -18.15 -8.08 -22.88
C SER A 119 -18.24 -6.57 -22.63
N ALA A 120 -18.51 -6.16 -21.39
CA ALA A 120 -18.65 -4.74 -21.08
C ALA A 120 -17.36 -3.94 -21.30
N LEU A 121 -16.18 -4.55 -21.06
CA LEU A 121 -14.89 -3.95 -21.40
C LEU A 121 -14.67 -3.87 -22.91
N ASN A 122 -14.96 -4.95 -23.64
CA ASN A 122 -14.84 -4.99 -25.09
C ASN A 122 -15.76 -3.98 -25.78
N ASP A 123 -16.95 -3.73 -25.24
CA ASP A 123 -17.89 -2.70 -25.69
C ASP A 123 -17.32 -1.28 -25.54
N GLN A 124 -16.35 -1.09 -24.63
CA GLN A 124 -15.55 0.14 -24.48
C GLN A 124 -14.22 0.09 -25.24
N HIS A 125 -14.08 -0.83 -26.21
CA HIS A 125 -12.86 -1.03 -27.02
C HIS A 125 -11.62 -1.40 -26.21
N VAL A 126 -11.79 -1.97 -25.02
CA VAL A 126 -10.71 -2.56 -24.23
C VAL A 126 -10.55 -4.01 -24.65
N ASN A 127 -9.34 -4.46 -25.01
CA ASN A 127 -9.10 -5.86 -25.37
C ASN A 127 -9.08 -6.77 -24.13
N ALA A 128 -10.25 -7.13 -23.60
CA ALA A 128 -10.36 -8.00 -22.43
C ALA A 128 -10.41 -9.49 -22.85
N ILE A 129 -9.58 -10.32 -22.24
CA ILE A 129 -9.45 -11.75 -22.56
C ILE A 129 -10.01 -12.59 -21.40
N PRO A 130 -11.03 -13.43 -21.64
CA PRO A 130 -11.57 -14.31 -20.61
C PRO A 130 -10.57 -15.45 -20.31
N VAL A 131 -10.32 -15.70 -19.03
CA VAL A 131 -9.45 -16.78 -18.56
C VAL A 131 -10.19 -17.58 -17.48
N ILE A 132 -10.65 -18.77 -17.87
CA ILE A 132 -11.37 -19.69 -16.98
C ILE A 132 -10.58 -20.99 -16.97
N GLY A 133 -10.00 -21.34 -15.82
CA GLY A 133 -9.09 -22.48 -15.72
C GLY A 133 -7.69 -22.22 -16.30
N ASP A 134 -6.81 -23.22 -16.17
CA ASP A 134 -5.41 -23.27 -16.62
C ASP A 134 -4.44 -22.25 -16.00
N VAL A 135 -4.94 -21.39 -15.12
CA VAL A 135 -4.08 -20.47 -14.35
C VAL A 135 -3.61 -21.13 -13.06
N PHE A 136 -4.46 -21.92 -12.42
CA PHE A 136 -4.20 -22.49 -11.11
C PHE A 136 -4.17 -24.02 -11.17
N SER A 137 -3.01 -24.60 -10.90
CA SER A 137 -2.87 -26.02 -10.59
C SER A 137 -3.03 -26.21 -9.09
N CYS A 138 -3.87 -27.14 -8.67
CA CYS A 138 -4.34 -27.26 -7.30
C CYS A 138 -4.29 -28.70 -6.78
N ASN A 139 -4.26 -28.86 -5.47
CA ASN A 139 -4.71 -30.08 -4.80
C ASN A 139 -6.09 -29.84 -4.18
N ILE A 140 -6.79 -30.89 -3.75
CA ILE A 140 -7.95 -30.73 -2.87
C ILE A 140 -7.46 -30.19 -1.52
N GLU A 141 -7.97 -29.03 -1.09
CA GLU A 141 -7.54 -28.33 0.13
C GLU A 141 -7.83 -29.16 1.38
N ASN A 142 -9.08 -29.63 1.51
CA ASN A 142 -9.52 -30.52 2.57
C ASN A 142 -10.75 -31.29 2.09
N LYS A 143 -10.84 -32.58 2.44
CA LYS A 143 -12.01 -33.42 2.24
C LYS A 143 -13.31 -32.80 2.76
N ASP A 144 -13.26 -32.12 3.91
CA ASP A 144 -14.45 -31.47 4.51
C ASP A 144 -14.99 -30.30 3.69
N LEU A 145 -14.16 -29.71 2.83
CA LEU A 145 -14.54 -28.62 1.93
C LEU A 145 -15.03 -29.13 0.57
N GLY A 146 -14.93 -30.43 0.29
CA GLY A 146 -15.26 -31.01 -1.02
C GLY A 146 -14.29 -30.55 -2.12
N TYR A 147 -14.84 -30.06 -3.23
CA TYR A 147 -14.10 -29.61 -4.41
C TYR A 147 -13.55 -28.17 -4.26
N VAL A 148 -12.91 -27.89 -3.12
CA VAL A 148 -12.16 -26.64 -2.91
C VAL A 148 -10.68 -26.90 -3.14
N GLY A 149 -10.07 -26.06 -3.97
CA GLY A 149 -8.68 -26.19 -4.40
C GLY A 149 -7.70 -25.41 -3.50
N GLN A 150 -6.62 -26.06 -3.11
CA GLN A 150 -5.41 -25.45 -2.60
C GLN A 150 -4.43 -25.23 -3.76
N ILE A 151 -4.10 -23.98 -4.07
CA ILE A 151 -3.20 -23.64 -5.18
C ILE A 151 -1.79 -24.17 -4.89
N LYS A 152 -1.27 -25.01 -5.78
CA LYS A 152 0.10 -25.53 -5.78
C LYS A 152 0.99 -24.71 -6.70
N GLU A 153 0.49 -24.36 -7.88
CA GLU A 153 1.24 -23.62 -8.90
C GLU A 153 0.32 -22.62 -9.62
N THR A 154 0.88 -21.47 -10.01
CA THR A 154 0.20 -20.44 -10.79
C THR A 154 0.92 -20.26 -12.12
N ASN A 155 0.24 -20.61 -13.23
CA ASN A 155 0.80 -20.46 -14.58
C ASN A 155 0.74 -18.98 -15.01
N SER A 156 1.83 -18.26 -14.76
CA SER A 156 1.94 -16.84 -15.11
C SER A 156 2.25 -16.59 -16.58
N ASN A 157 2.68 -17.59 -17.35
CA ASN A 157 3.06 -17.40 -18.76
C ASN A 157 1.85 -17.01 -19.62
N LYS A 158 0.71 -17.70 -19.45
CA LYS A 158 -0.55 -17.36 -20.16
C LYS A 158 -0.97 -15.90 -19.90
N ILE A 159 -0.76 -15.43 -18.67
CA ILE A 159 -1.08 -14.05 -18.26
C ILE A 159 -0.12 -13.06 -18.93
N LYS A 160 1.18 -13.36 -18.92
CA LYS A 160 2.22 -12.55 -19.58
C LYS A 160 1.97 -12.43 -21.08
N ASP A 161 1.56 -13.51 -21.75
CA ASP A 161 1.26 -13.51 -23.18
C ASP A 161 0.05 -12.63 -23.51
N ILE A 162 -1.02 -12.71 -22.70
CA ILE A 162 -2.20 -11.85 -22.83
C ILE A 162 -1.79 -10.38 -22.68
N ILE A 163 -1.05 -10.04 -21.62
CA ILE A 163 -0.63 -8.65 -21.39
C ILE A 163 0.29 -8.15 -22.50
N SER A 164 1.25 -8.97 -22.94
CA SER A 164 2.21 -8.60 -24.00
C SER A 164 1.53 -8.34 -25.35
N SER A 165 0.46 -9.10 -25.66
CA SER A 165 -0.27 -8.97 -26.92
C SER A 165 -1.25 -7.80 -26.99
N GLY A 166 -1.51 -7.09 -25.89
CA GLY A 166 -2.54 -6.05 -25.91
C GLY A 166 -3.56 -6.14 -24.78
N GLY A 167 -3.70 -7.31 -24.20
CA GLY A 167 -4.92 -7.71 -23.51
C GLY A 167 -4.91 -7.44 -22.01
N ILE A 168 -6.12 -7.35 -21.46
CA ILE A 168 -6.39 -7.39 -20.03
C ILE A 168 -6.94 -8.78 -19.69
N PRO A 169 -6.21 -9.61 -18.93
CA PRO A 169 -6.70 -10.93 -18.54
C PRO A 169 -7.76 -10.80 -17.44
N VAL A 170 -8.92 -11.42 -17.66
CA VAL A 170 -10.03 -11.50 -16.69
C VAL A 170 -10.16 -12.94 -16.22
N ILE A 171 -9.74 -13.21 -14.99
CA ILE A 171 -9.53 -14.54 -14.44
C ILE A 171 -10.66 -14.92 -13.48
N ALA A 172 -11.28 -16.07 -13.73
CA ALA A 172 -12.20 -16.71 -12.79
C ALA A 172 -11.42 -17.55 -11.76
N PRO A 173 -11.84 -17.61 -10.48
CA PRO A 173 -11.15 -18.33 -9.42
C PRO A 173 -11.51 -19.83 -9.46
N ILE A 174 -11.17 -20.47 -10.57
CA ILE A 174 -11.35 -21.90 -10.84
C ILE A 174 -9.99 -22.48 -11.22
N GLY A 175 -9.67 -23.65 -10.68
CA GLY A 175 -8.45 -24.39 -11.01
C GLY A 175 -8.72 -25.86 -11.32
N TYR A 176 -7.63 -26.59 -11.53
CA TYR A 176 -7.66 -28.03 -11.79
C TYR A 176 -6.69 -28.78 -10.89
N THR A 177 -7.02 -30.02 -10.54
CA THR A 177 -6.05 -30.95 -9.97
C THR A 177 -5.16 -31.58 -11.04
N GLU A 178 -4.13 -32.31 -10.62
CA GLU A 178 -3.26 -33.08 -11.52
C GLU A 178 -4.06 -34.12 -12.34
N GLU A 179 -5.16 -34.63 -11.80
CA GLU A 179 -6.11 -35.52 -12.48
C GLU A 179 -7.16 -34.77 -13.32
N HIS A 180 -6.97 -33.48 -13.58
CA HIS A 180 -7.88 -32.61 -14.32
C HIS A 180 -9.28 -32.44 -13.68
N GLN A 181 -9.40 -32.67 -12.37
CA GLN A 181 -10.64 -32.37 -11.64
C GLN A 181 -10.77 -30.87 -11.42
N LEU A 182 -11.89 -30.28 -11.85
CA LEU A 182 -12.24 -28.89 -11.56
C LEU A 182 -12.37 -28.67 -10.05
N VAL A 183 -11.83 -27.56 -9.57
CA VAL A 183 -11.95 -27.14 -8.17
C VAL A 183 -12.27 -25.66 -8.06
N ASN A 184 -13.10 -25.33 -7.08
CA ASN A 184 -13.42 -23.96 -6.70
C ASN A 184 -12.27 -23.39 -5.85
N ILE A 185 -11.89 -22.12 -6.08
CA ILE A 185 -10.83 -21.45 -5.32
C ILE A 185 -11.42 -20.21 -4.66
N ASN A 186 -11.00 -19.92 -3.42
CA ASN A 186 -11.31 -18.64 -2.82
C ASN A 186 -10.67 -17.48 -3.63
N GLY A 187 -11.47 -16.49 -4.05
CA GLY A 187 -10.99 -15.40 -4.90
C GLY A 187 -9.87 -14.54 -4.29
N ASP A 188 -9.86 -14.37 -2.96
CA ASP A 188 -8.75 -13.68 -2.28
C ASP A 188 -7.50 -14.56 -2.34
N LYS A 189 -7.57 -15.86 -2.02
CA LYS A 189 -6.43 -16.80 -2.19
C LYS A 189 -5.88 -16.81 -3.62
N ALA A 190 -6.75 -16.83 -4.63
CA ALA A 190 -6.36 -16.76 -6.05
C ALA A 190 -5.61 -15.46 -6.38
N THR A 191 -6.10 -14.33 -5.86
CA THR A 191 -5.46 -13.01 -6.00
C THR A 191 -4.07 -13.00 -5.36
N LEU A 192 -3.94 -13.55 -4.15
CA LEU A 192 -2.66 -13.60 -3.44
C LEU A 192 -1.64 -14.49 -4.16
N ALA A 193 -2.06 -15.65 -4.67
CA ALA A 193 -1.19 -16.54 -5.43
C ALA A 193 -0.67 -15.86 -6.71
N LEU A 194 -1.55 -15.18 -7.45
CA LEU A 194 -1.16 -14.37 -8.60
C LEU A 194 -0.22 -13.23 -8.24
N ALA A 195 -0.50 -12.51 -7.15
CA ALA A 195 0.35 -11.41 -6.73
C ALA A 195 1.76 -11.88 -6.32
N LYS A 196 1.88 -13.03 -5.66
CA LYS A 196 3.19 -13.62 -5.31
C LYS A 196 3.99 -14.03 -6.55
N GLU A 197 3.33 -14.55 -7.56
CA GLU A 197 3.95 -15.01 -8.80
C GLU A 197 4.32 -13.85 -9.74
N ILE A 198 3.43 -12.86 -9.88
CA ILE A 198 3.62 -11.71 -10.78
C ILE A 198 4.50 -10.63 -10.13
N VAL A 199 4.46 -10.49 -8.80
CA VAL A 199 5.12 -9.42 -8.04
C VAL A 199 4.72 -8.03 -8.54
N PRO A 200 3.42 -7.65 -8.47
CA PRO A 200 2.94 -6.37 -8.96
C PRO A 200 3.32 -5.21 -8.03
N ASP A 201 3.36 -3.99 -8.57
CA ASP A 201 3.48 -2.77 -7.76
C ASP A 201 2.24 -2.55 -6.88
N LYS A 202 1.07 -2.97 -7.37
CA LYS A 202 -0.22 -2.76 -6.72
C LYS A 202 -1.05 -4.04 -6.66
N VAL A 203 -1.64 -4.32 -5.51
CA VAL A 203 -2.75 -5.28 -5.39
C VAL A 203 -3.97 -4.52 -4.91
N ILE A 204 -5.11 -4.67 -5.58
CA ILE A 204 -6.28 -3.84 -5.31
C ILE A 204 -7.48 -4.73 -5.07
N PHE A 205 -8.18 -4.51 -3.96
CA PHE A 205 -9.45 -5.17 -3.65
C PHE A 205 -10.60 -4.16 -3.85
N LEU A 206 -11.38 -4.38 -4.89
CA LEU A 206 -12.61 -3.62 -5.14
C LEU A 206 -13.78 -4.25 -4.40
N SER A 207 -14.45 -3.43 -3.59
CA SER A 207 -15.60 -3.83 -2.77
C SER A 207 -16.65 -2.73 -2.70
N GLU A 208 -17.87 -3.08 -2.32
CA GLU A 208 -18.97 -2.11 -2.17
C GLU A 208 -18.75 -1.13 -1.01
N ILE A 209 -18.12 -1.62 0.07
CA ILE A 209 -17.79 -0.82 1.27
C ILE A 209 -16.64 0.15 0.95
N GLY A 210 -15.61 -0.34 0.25
CA GLY A 210 -14.56 0.53 -0.30
C GLY A 210 -13.46 0.93 0.68
N GLY A 211 -13.24 0.19 1.76
CA GLY A 211 -12.18 0.46 2.73
C GLY A 211 -12.35 -0.31 4.03
N ILE A 212 -11.49 -0.02 4.99
CA ILE A 212 -11.57 -0.47 6.37
C ILE A 212 -11.98 0.73 7.23
N PHE A 213 -13.04 0.55 8.02
CA PHE A 213 -13.59 1.58 8.91
C PHE A 213 -13.30 1.18 10.35
N ASP A 214 -12.95 2.15 11.19
CA ASP A 214 -12.74 1.93 12.63
C ASP A 214 -14.06 1.78 13.40
N GLY A 215 -13.97 1.57 14.71
CA GLY A 215 -15.16 1.42 15.58
C GLY A 215 -16.09 2.65 15.66
N ASN A 216 -15.72 3.78 15.04
CA ASN A 216 -16.52 4.99 14.95
C ASN A 216 -16.99 5.27 13.50
N ASP A 217 -16.97 4.26 12.63
CA ASP A 217 -17.28 4.38 11.20
C ASP A 217 -16.41 5.38 10.44
N LYS A 218 -15.18 5.65 10.93
CA LYS A 218 -14.22 6.49 10.24
C LYS A 218 -13.31 5.63 9.37
N LEU A 219 -13.15 6.02 8.09
CA LEU A 219 -12.24 5.36 7.16
C LEU A 219 -10.79 5.44 7.67
N ILE A 220 -10.15 4.28 7.80
CA ILE A 220 -8.71 4.17 8.03
C ILE A 220 -8.04 4.27 6.66
N SER A 221 -7.51 5.45 6.33
CA SER A 221 -6.96 5.70 4.99
C SER A 221 -5.62 5.02 4.74
N ASN A 222 -4.82 4.81 5.79
CA ASN A 222 -3.50 4.20 5.69
C ASN A 222 -3.26 3.21 6.82
N ILE A 223 -2.65 2.07 6.50
CA ILE A 223 -2.21 1.04 7.44
C ILE A 223 -0.76 0.69 7.11
N ASN A 224 0.14 0.85 8.08
CA ASN A 224 1.49 0.33 8.02
C ASN A 224 1.54 -0.96 8.82
N ILE A 225 1.71 -2.10 8.14
CA ILE A 225 1.66 -3.43 8.76
C ILE A 225 2.63 -3.55 9.94
N LYS A 226 3.86 -3.00 9.83
CA LYS A 226 4.83 -3.02 10.93
C LYS A 226 4.37 -2.29 12.20
N ASP A 227 3.59 -1.22 12.07
CA ASP A 227 3.23 -0.34 13.19
C ASP A 227 1.81 -0.62 13.73
N ASP A 228 0.89 -0.96 12.84
CA ASP A 228 -0.54 -0.95 13.12
C ASP A 228 -1.14 -2.35 13.27
N TYR A 229 -0.51 -3.39 12.69
CA TYR A 229 -1.11 -4.71 12.57
C TYR A 229 -1.56 -5.31 13.90
N ASN A 230 -0.67 -5.39 14.90
CA ASN A 230 -1.00 -5.97 16.20
C ASN A 230 -2.12 -5.20 16.90
N LYS A 231 -2.12 -3.86 16.80
CA LYS A 231 -3.14 -3.00 17.41
C LYS A 231 -4.50 -3.23 16.77
N LEU A 232 -4.54 -3.31 15.44
CA LEU A 232 -5.76 -3.55 14.67
C LEU A 232 -6.32 -4.96 14.93
N MET A 233 -5.46 -5.99 14.94
CA MET A 233 -5.88 -7.37 15.19
C MET A 233 -6.45 -7.59 16.60
N ALA A 234 -6.03 -6.77 17.57
CA ALA A 234 -6.56 -6.77 18.92
C ALA A 234 -7.91 -6.04 19.07
N GLN A 235 -8.41 -5.34 18.05
CA GLN A 235 -9.67 -4.63 18.14
C GLN A 235 -10.88 -5.59 18.04
N ASP A 236 -11.90 -5.32 18.84
CA ASP A 236 -13.16 -6.09 18.85
C ASP A 236 -14.06 -5.74 17.66
N TRP A 237 -14.07 -4.47 17.23
CA TRP A 237 -14.87 -4.00 16.09
C TRP A 237 -14.39 -4.57 14.74
N LEU A 238 -13.15 -5.05 14.68
CA LEU A 238 -12.59 -5.65 13.47
C LEU A 238 -13.11 -7.09 13.33
N HIS A 239 -14.18 -7.27 12.58
CA HIS A 239 -14.82 -8.57 12.40
C HIS A 239 -13.87 -9.64 11.79
N SER A 240 -14.17 -10.92 12.04
CA SER A 240 -13.32 -12.07 11.68
C SER A 240 -12.93 -12.13 10.20
N GLY A 241 -13.85 -11.78 9.29
CA GLY A 241 -13.56 -11.72 7.86
C GLY A 241 -12.51 -10.66 7.49
N MET A 242 -12.52 -9.49 8.16
CA MET A 242 -11.51 -8.45 7.94
C MET A 242 -10.18 -8.80 8.61
N LYS A 243 -10.20 -9.44 9.78
CA LYS A 243 -8.98 -10.00 10.41
C LYS A 243 -8.27 -10.97 9.46
N LEU A 244 -9.00 -11.93 8.89
CA LEU A 244 -8.45 -12.87 7.92
C LEU A 244 -7.88 -12.16 6.68
N LYS A 245 -8.56 -11.12 6.18
CA LYS A 245 -8.07 -10.32 5.05
C LYS A 245 -6.78 -9.57 5.40
N LEU A 246 -6.69 -8.96 6.58
CA LEU A 246 -5.48 -8.27 7.02
C LEU A 246 -4.31 -9.24 7.24
N GLU A 247 -4.55 -10.43 7.79
CA GLU A 247 -3.57 -11.51 7.87
C GLU A 247 -3.02 -11.88 6.48
N GLN A 248 -3.92 -12.07 5.51
CA GLN A 248 -3.57 -12.37 4.13
C GLN A 248 -2.78 -11.25 3.44
N ILE A 249 -3.19 -10.00 3.65
CA ILE A 249 -2.50 -8.82 3.13
C ILE A 249 -1.10 -8.69 3.75
N LYS A 250 -0.96 -8.94 5.06
CA LYS A 250 0.33 -8.99 5.73
C LYS A 250 1.25 -10.03 5.09
N LEU A 251 0.79 -11.28 4.99
CA LEU A 251 1.58 -12.38 4.41
C LEU A 251 1.99 -12.11 2.96
N LEU A 252 1.15 -11.41 2.20
CA LEU A 252 1.49 -10.97 0.87
C LEU A 252 2.57 -9.89 0.88
N LEU A 253 2.38 -8.83 1.65
CA LEU A 253 3.33 -7.71 1.72
C LEU A 253 4.68 -8.13 2.29
N ASP A 254 4.73 -9.14 3.17
CA ASP A 254 5.99 -9.74 3.65
C ASP A 254 6.76 -10.44 2.52
N SER A 255 6.07 -10.91 1.48
CA SER A 255 6.66 -11.63 0.33
C SER A 255 6.94 -10.73 -0.89
N LEU A 256 6.40 -9.50 -0.90
CA LEU A 256 6.56 -8.56 -1.98
C LEU A 256 7.66 -7.52 -1.67
N PRO A 257 8.24 -6.88 -2.70
CA PRO A 257 9.11 -5.73 -2.53
C PRO A 257 8.47 -4.61 -1.69
N SER A 258 9.29 -3.85 -0.98
CA SER A 258 8.83 -2.81 -0.04
C SER A 258 8.08 -1.64 -0.69
N ASN A 259 8.20 -1.47 -2.00
CA ASN A 259 7.45 -0.49 -2.79
C ASN A 259 6.07 -1.00 -3.23
N SER A 260 5.79 -2.30 -3.11
CA SER A 260 4.46 -2.86 -3.37
C SER A 260 3.48 -2.42 -2.28
N SER A 261 2.21 -2.29 -2.66
CA SER A 261 1.15 -1.92 -1.72
C SER A 261 -0.17 -2.59 -2.07
N VAL A 262 -1.02 -2.72 -1.06
CA VAL A 262 -2.38 -3.21 -1.22
C VAL A 262 -3.35 -2.04 -1.02
N SER A 263 -4.35 -1.88 -1.87
CA SER A 263 -5.42 -0.90 -1.69
C SER A 263 -6.78 -1.58 -1.61
N ILE A 264 -7.65 -1.11 -0.72
CA ILE A 264 -9.07 -1.52 -0.64
C ILE A 264 -9.92 -0.30 -0.96
N THR A 265 -10.67 -0.32 -2.05
CA THR A 265 -11.41 0.84 -2.55
C THR A 265 -12.69 0.43 -3.31
N LYS A 266 -13.45 1.41 -3.80
CA LYS A 266 -14.59 1.22 -4.69
C LYS A 266 -14.15 1.41 -6.15
N PRO A 267 -14.86 0.82 -7.13
CA PRO A 267 -14.58 1.03 -8.54
C PRO A 267 -14.50 2.51 -8.93
N LEU A 268 -15.47 3.33 -8.51
CA LEU A 268 -15.52 4.77 -8.77
C LEU A 268 -14.26 5.52 -8.30
N HIS A 269 -13.55 4.98 -7.31
CA HIS A 269 -12.40 5.61 -6.69
C HIS A 269 -11.06 5.00 -7.12
N LEU A 270 -11.08 3.94 -7.92
CA LEU A 270 -9.89 3.18 -8.34
C LEU A 270 -8.77 4.08 -8.88
N ASN A 271 -9.10 4.98 -9.81
CA ASN A 271 -8.10 5.84 -10.43
C ASN A 271 -7.50 6.84 -9.42
N ARG A 272 -8.34 7.42 -8.55
CA ARG A 272 -7.84 8.35 -7.52
C ARG A 272 -6.97 7.64 -6.50
N GLU A 273 -7.35 6.44 -6.08
CA GLU A 273 -6.57 5.59 -5.18
C GLU A 273 -5.21 5.20 -5.78
N LEU A 274 -5.16 4.96 -7.09
CA LEU A 274 -3.92 4.63 -7.79
C LEU A 274 -2.97 5.83 -7.98
N PHE A 275 -3.52 7.02 -8.17
CA PHE A 275 -2.77 8.17 -8.68
C PHE A 275 -2.68 9.36 -7.72
N THR A 276 -3.31 9.31 -6.55
CA THR A 276 -3.22 10.36 -5.54
C THR A 276 -2.60 9.87 -4.24
N ASP A 277 -1.85 10.74 -3.59
CA ASP A 277 -1.28 10.47 -2.25
C ASP A 277 -2.37 10.49 -1.17
N ALA A 278 -3.46 11.27 -1.38
CA ALA A 278 -4.60 11.31 -0.48
C ALA A 278 -5.41 10.00 -0.48
N GLY A 279 -5.49 9.33 -1.64
CA GLY A 279 -6.26 8.11 -1.83
C GLY A 279 -7.76 8.27 -1.60
N PHE A 280 -8.54 7.25 -1.98
CA PHE A 280 -9.97 7.15 -1.70
C PHE A 280 -10.30 5.70 -1.34
N GLY A 281 -9.77 5.26 -0.21
CA GLY A 281 -9.88 3.90 0.29
C GLY A 281 -8.91 3.68 1.44
N THR A 282 -8.56 2.42 1.69
CA THR A 282 -7.53 2.03 2.66
C THR A 282 -6.29 1.54 1.91
N LEU A 283 -5.20 2.27 2.02
CA LEU A 283 -3.88 1.89 1.53
C LEU A 283 -3.11 1.14 2.62
N VAL A 284 -2.71 -0.08 2.32
CA VAL A 284 -1.92 -0.93 3.21
C VAL A 284 -0.52 -1.12 2.63
N LYS A 285 0.48 -0.80 3.42
CA LYS A 285 1.90 -0.98 3.10
C LYS A 285 2.54 -1.88 4.14
N ALA A 286 3.63 -2.55 3.77
CA ALA A 286 4.47 -3.27 4.73
C ALA A 286 4.91 -2.35 5.90
N GLY A 287 5.01 -1.05 5.62
CA GLY A 287 5.59 -0.06 6.51
C GLY A 287 7.11 -0.02 6.35
N HIS A 288 7.76 0.84 7.12
CA HIS A 288 9.19 1.05 7.02
C HIS A 288 9.91 0.35 8.17
N GLN A 289 10.96 -0.42 7.87
CA GLN A 289 11.86 -0.89 8.92
C GLN A 289 12.75 0.25 9.36
N ILE A 290 12.83 0.48 10.66
CA ILE A 290 13.62 1.54 11.27
C ILE A 290 14.57 0.89 12.26
N ASN A 291 15.86 0.96 11.94
CA ASN A 291 16.91 0.43 12.80
C ASN A 291 17.32 1.51 13.81
N LYS A 292 17.20 1.20 15.10
CA LYS A 292 17.79 2.00 16.17
C LYS A 292 19.21 1.49 16.46
N LEU A 293 20.18 2.39 16.38
CA LEU A 293 21.60 2.09 16.52
C LEU A 293 22.22 3.07 17.52
N LYS A 294 23.11 2.59 18.39
CA LYS A 294 23.93 3.42 19.28
C LYS A 294 25.32 3.73 18.71
N SER A 295 25.75 2.93 17.74
CA SER A 295 27.02 3.08 17.02
C SER A 295 26.81 2.71 15.56
N LEU A 296 27.53 3.37 14.67
CA LEU A 296 27.46 3.13 13.23
C LEU A 296 28.77 2.53 12.72
N ASN A 297 28.68 1.57 11.80
CA ASN A 297 29.83 1.16 10.99
C ASN A 297 30.04 2.14 9.82
N ASN A 298 31.14 1.97 9.06
CA ASN A 298 31.49 2.88 7.96
C ASN A 298 30.39 2.96 6.88
N ASP A 299 29.74 1.84 6.55
CA ASP A 299 28.67 1.82 5.54
C ASP A 299 27.43 2.59 6.02
N GLN A 300 27.08 2.43 7.30
CA GLN A 300 25.97 3.15 7.93
C GLN A 300 26.26 4.64 8.08
N ILE A 301 27.51 5.03 8.37
CA ILE A 301 27.94 6.43 8.36
C ILE A 301 27.75 7.01 6.95
N ASN A 302 28.25 6.34 5.92
CA ASN A 302 28.11 6.79 4.53
C ASN A 302 26.65 6.93 4.11
N ALA A 303 25.80 5.96 4.49
CA ALA A 303 24.36 6.02 4.23
C ALA A 303 23.70 7.21 4.95
N LEU A 304 24.02 7.42 6.23
CA LEU A 304 23.49 8.54 7.00
C LEU A 304 23.91 9.89 6.42
N VAL A 305 25.21 10.06 6.09
CA VAL A 305 25.72 11.28 5.45
C VAL A 305 24.97 11.54 4.15
N SER A 306 24.84 10.53 3.29
CA SER A 306 24.11 10.65 2.02
C SER A 306 22.66 11.10 2.22
N ILE A 307 21.95 10.54 3.22
CA ILE A 307 20.57 10.95 3.56
C ILE A 307 20.53 12.42 4.01
N LEU A 308 21.39 12.81 4.95
CA LEU A 308 21.42 14.15 5.52
C LEU A 308 21.73 15.19 4.44
N GLU A 309 22.81 15.00 3.68
CA GLU A 309 23.24 15.94 2.65
C GLU A 309 22.21 16.06 1.52
N SER A 310 21.60 14.94 1.11
CA SER A 310 20.53 14.93 0.10
C SER A 310 19.25 15.63 0.58
N ALA A 311 18.87 15.44 1.84
CA ALA A 311 17.65 16.02 2.39
C ALA A 311 17.77 17.52 2.66
N PHE A 312 18.93 17.95 3.19
CA PHE A 312 19.20 19.35 3.50
C PHE A 312 19.75 20.15 2.32
N LYS A 313 20.32 19.50 1.29
CA LYS A 313 21.05 20.16 0.18
C LYS A 313 22.24 21.00 0.69
N GLY A 314 23.01 20.43 1.60
CA GLY A 314 24.21 21.04 2.17
C GLY A 314 25.20 19.97 2.60
N THR A 315 26.36 20.38 3.10
CA THR A 315 27.46 19.49 3.48
C THR A 315 27.48 19.28 4.98
N LEU A 316 27.60 18.02 5.43
CA LEU A 316 27.70 17.70 6.86
C LEU A 316 29.09 18.03 7.38
N SER A 317 29.16 18.58 8.60
CA SER A 317 30.45 18.87 9.24
C SER A 317 31.28 17.59 9.43
N LYS A 318 32.57 17.66 9.12
CA LYS A 318 33.49 16.50 9.19
C LYS A 318 33.60 15.90 10.60
N ASN A 319 33.49 16.74 11.62
CA ASN A 319 33.57 16.36 13.03
C ASN A 319 32.20 16.01 13.65
N TYR A 320 31.15 15.85 12.83
CA TYR A 320 29.80 15.61 13.34
C TYR A 320 29.70 14.32 14.18
N PHE A 321 30.47 13.30 13.81
CA PHE A 321 30.48 11.99 14.46
C PHE A 321 31.43 11.91 15.67
N ASP A 322 32.25 12.94 15.93
CA ASP A 322 33.29 12.92 16.97
C ASP A 322 32.75 12.88 18.41
N ASN A 323 31.42 13.02 18.59
CA ASN A 323 30.76 12.92 19.89
C ASN A 323 29.95 11.62 19.95
N ASP A 324 30.27 10.79 20.95
CA ASP A 324 29.85 9.39 21.06
C ASP A 324 28.43 9.17 21.61
N ASP A 325 27.78 10.19 22.20
CA ASP A 325 26.44 10.02 22.79
C ASP A 325 25.32 10.39 21.80
N LYS A 326 25.18 9.56 20.76
CA LYS A 326 24.12 9.70 19.74
C LYS A 326 23.32 8.41 19.60
N GLU A 327 22.01 8.55 19.48
CA GLU A 327 21.13 7.49 18.97
C GLU A 327 20.76 7.79 17.52
N PHE A 328 20.84 6.76 16.68
CA PHE A 328 20.53 6.86 15.26
C PHE A 328 19.33 5.99 14.94
N TYR A 329 18.33 6.60 14.32
CA TYR A 329 17.24 5.89 13.67
C TYR A 329 17.49 5.99 12.18
N ILE A 330 17.69 4.86 11.51
CA ILE A 330 17.93 4.82 10.06
C ILE A 330 16.91 3.88 9.43
N SER A 331 16.16 4.38 8.45
CA SER A 331 15.28 3.54 7.66
C SER A 331 16.10 2.51 6.90
N GLU A 332 15.67 1.24 6.84
CA GLU A 332 16.39 0.17 6.12
C GLU A 332 16.59 0.48 4.63
N CYS A 333 15.68 1.23 4.02
CA CYS A 333 15.83 1.68 2.63
C CYS A 333 16.84 2.84 2.46
N ASN A 334 17.47 3.32 3.54
CA ASN A 334 18.42 4.44 3.54
C ASN A 334 17.86 5.72 2.89
N ARG A 335 16.59 6.05 3.17
CA ARG A 335 15.92 7.25 2.64
C ARG A 335 15.45 8.23 3.70
N SER A 336 15.55 7.86 4.98
CA SER A 336 15.27 8.75 6.09
C SER A 336 16.10 8.37 7.33
N SER A 337 16.43 9.39 8.12
CA SER A 337 17.11 9.23 9.38
C SER A 337 16.65 10.25 10.42
N ILE A 338 16.72 9.85 11.68
CA ILE A 338 16.66 10.73 12.85
C ILE A 338 17.94 10.51 13.66
N VAL A 339 18.55 11.60 14.10
CA VAL A 339 19.68 11.56 15.04
C VAL A 339 19.24 12.27 16.31
N ILE A 340 19.34 11.55 17.44
CA ILE A 340 19.02 12.05 18.77
C ILE A 340 20.33 12.18 19.56
N THR A 341 20.48 13.29 20.27
CA THR A 341 21.43 13.42 21.37
C THR A 341 20.67 13.64 22.67
N THR A 342 21.36 13.59 23.81
CA THR A 342 20.73 13.77 25.12
C THR A 342 21.22 15.06 25.78
N TYR A 343 20.31 15.82 26.36
CA TYR A 343 20.62 16.95 27.25
C TYR A 343 19.83 16.82 28.55
N LYS A 344 20.53 16.65 29.68
CA LYS A 344 19.91 16.47 31.01
C LYS A 344 18.78 15.43 31.01
N ASP A 345 19.05 14.25 30.45
CA ASP A 345 18.10 13.14 30.30
C ASP A 345 16.87 13.41 29.42
N ILE A 346 16.90 14.49 28.63
CA ILE A 346 15.86 14.84 27.66
C ILE A 346 16.42 14.68 26.25
N ALA A 347 15.64 14.03 25.38
CA ALA A 347 16.02 13.85 24.00
C ALA A 347 16.07 15.18 23.25
N TYR A 348 17.16 15.43 22.56
CA TYR A 348 17.31 16.51 21.59
C TYR A 348 17.36 15.93 20.18
N MET A 349 16.39 16.26 19.34
CA MET A 349 16.38 15.82 17.95
C MET A 349 17.33 16.70 17.14
N ASP A 350 18.56 16.24 16.99
CA ASP A 350 19.62 16.96 16.29
C ASP A 350 19.45 16.93 14.77
N LYS A 351 18.98 15.80 14.22
CA LYS A 351 18.62 15.68 12.80
C LYS A 351 17.29 14.96 12.64
N PHE A 352 16.51 15.45 11.69
CA PHE A 352 15.45 14.69 11.05
C PHE A 352 15.51 14.95 9.55
N ALA A 353 15.80 13.91 8.79
CA ALA A 353 15.99 13.97 7.35
C ALA A 353 15.11 12.95 6.64
N VAL A 354 14.41 13.42 5.61
CA VAL A 354 13.66 12.60 4.65
C VAL A 354 14.04 13.09 3.26
N ILE A 355 14.66 12.22 2.46
CA ILE A 355 15.05 12.59 1.09
C ILE A 355 13.82 12.88 0.23
N ASN A 356 13.97 13.71 -0.80
CA ASN A 356 12.84 14.20 -1.60
C ASN A 356 12.01 13.09 -2.26
N SER A 357 12.66 12.01 -2.71
CA SER A 357 11.96 10.87 -3.32
C SER A 357 11.01 10.18 -2.34
N ALA A 358 11.37 10.09 -1.05
CA ALA A 358 10.59 9.41 -0.03
C ALA A 358 9.48 10.26 0.64
N ARG A 359 9.42 11.57 0.38
CA ARG A 359 8.36 12.44 0.92
C ARG A 359 6.99 12.03 0.37
N GLY A 360 5.95 11.95 1.20
CA GLY A 360 4.61 11.50 0.78
C GLY A 360 4.41 9.98 0.81
N GLU A 361 5.47 9.18 0.96
CA GLU A 361 5.31 7.72 1.08
C GLU A 361 4.86 7.27 2.48
N GLY A 362 4.87 8.17 3.47
CA GLY A 362 4.61 7.89 4.89
C GLY A 362 5.89 7.67 5.71
N LEU A 363 7.06 7.59 5.08
CA LEU A 363 8.34 7.30 5.77
C LEU A 363 8.68 8.29 6.87
N GLY A 364 8.50 9.60 6.63
CA GLY A 364 8.75 10.62 7.66
C GLY A 364 7.87 10.43 8.90
N ASN A 365 6.59 10.14 8.71
CA ASN A 365 5.67 9.89 9.83
C ASN A 365 6.02 8.60 10.58
N ALA A 366 6.43 7.55 9.88
CA ALA A 366 6.88 6.31 10.52
C ALA A 366 8.12 6.55 11.40
N MET A 367 9.10 7.30 10.88
CA MET A 367 10.30 7.70 11.63
C MET A 367 9.95 8.52 12.86
N TRP A 368 9.07 9.51 12.71
CA TRP A 368 8.60 10.37 13.78
C TRP A 368 7.88 9.59 14.90
N ASN A 369 6.93 8.72 14.52
CA ASN A 369 6.18 7.90 15.47
C ASN A 369 7.07 6.90 16.21
N LYS A 370 8.04 6.29 15.51
CA LYS A 370 9.02 5.39 16.14
C LYS A 370 9.84 6.13 17.20
N MET A 371 10.35 7.32 16.87
CA MET A 371 11.07 8.17 17.82
C MET A 371 10.22 8.52 19.05
N LEU A 372 8.98 9.01 18.85
CA LEU A 372 8.10 9.39 19.97
C LEU A 372 7.64 8.21 20.83
N SER A 373 7.58 7.00 20.28
CA SER A 373 7.26 5.80 21.06
C SER A 373 8.32 5.50 22.14
N GLU A 374 9.54 6.01 21.96
CA GLU A 374 10.68 5.77 22.86
C GLU A 374 11.05 7.02 23.67
N HIS A 375 10.77 8.21 23.14
CA HIS A 375 11.11 9.50 23.74
C HIS A 375 9.87 10.31 24.10
N LYS A 376 9.45 10.24 25.37
CA LYS A 376 8.29 10.96 25.88
C LYS A 376 8.50 12.47 26.04
N LYS A 377 9.75 12.88 26.31
CA LYS A 377 10.18 14.28 26.37
C LYS A 377 11.21 14.52 25.28
N ILE A 378 10.92 15.46 24.40
CA ILE A 378 11.80 15.78 23.28
C ILE A 378 11.71 17.25 22.90
N PHE A 379 12.84 17.83 22.51
CA PHE A 379 12.90 19.18 21.96
C PHE A 379 13.86 19.23 20.77
N TRP A 380 13.66 20.22 19.90
CA TRP A 380 14.45 20.36 18.69
C TRP A 380 14.42 21.78 18.16
N ARG A 381 15.29 22.06 17.19
CA ARG A 381 15.30 23.33 16.48
C ARG A 381 15.17 23.14 14.97
N SER A 382 14.67 24.16 14.29
CA SER A 382 14.59 24.22 12.84
C SER A 382 14.81 25.66 12.39
N ARG A 383 15.45 25.88 11.24
CA ARG A 383 15.61 27.23 10.69
C ARG A 383 14.24 27.86 10.44
N ALA A 384 14.12 29.16 10.66
CA ALA A 384 12.85 29.88 10.52
C ALA A 384 12.21 29.70 9.12
N SER A 385 13.03 29.63 8.07
CA SER A 385 12.62 29.48 6.66
C SER A 385 12.30 28.05 6.21
N ASN A 386 12.45 27.04 7.09
CA ASN A 386 12.29 25.64 6.69
C ASN A 386 10.81 25.28 6.47
N ALA A 387 10.49 24.69 5.31
CA ALA A 387 9.12 24.30 4.94
C ALA A 387 8.50 23.26 5.89
N ILE A 388 9.30 22.44 6.58
CA ILE A 388 8.81 21.46 7.55
C ILE A 388 8.21 22.10 8.81
N ASN A 389 8.43 23.40 9.04
CA ASN A 389 7.95 24.08 10.25
C ASN A 389 6.41 24.06 10.38
N ASN A 390 5.67 23.88 9.28
CA ASN A 390 4.21 23.70 9.36
C ASN A 390 3.88 22.38 10.05
N PHE A 391 4.50 21.27 9.61
CA PHE A 391 4.37 19.97 10.26
C PHE A 391 4.77 20.03 11.74
N TYR A 392 5.90 20.68 12.07
CA TYR A 392 6.33 20.77 13.48
C TYR A 392 5.35 21.51 14.38
N LYS A 393 4.68 22.56 13.88
CA LYS A 393 3.65 23.27 14.64
C LYS A 393 2.42 22.40 14.88
N ASP A 394 2.09 21.52 13.94
CA ASP A 394 0.92 20.65 14.04
C ASP A 394 1.12 19.51 15.06
N VAL A 395 2.37 19.15 15.36
CA VAL A 395 2.71 18.00 16.21
C VAL A 395 3.35 18.36 17.56
N CYS A 396 3.78 19.61 17.77
CA CYS A 396 4.40 20.03 19.03
C CYS A 396 3.37 20.42 20.09
N ASP A 397 3.77 20.36 21.37
CA ASP A 397 3.00 20.95 22.47
C ASP A 397 3.17 22.47 22.53
N GLY A 398 4.33 22.96 22.07
CA GLY A 398 4.63 24.38 21.98
C GLY A 398 5.93 24.66 21.21
N PHE A 399 6.11 25.93 20.85
CA PHE A 399 7.33 26.40 20.19
C PHE A 399 7.66 27.85 20.53
N GLN A 400 8.95 28.20 20.48
CA GLN A 400 9.48 29.55 20.63
C GLN A 400 10.28 29.93 19.38
N LYS A 401 10.10 31.17 18.91
CA LYS A 401 10.89 31.73 17.81
C LYS A 401 12.07 32.53 18.35
N SER A 402 13.20 32.44 17.66
CA SER A 402 14.33 33.36 17.73
C SER A 402 14.61 33.92 16.32
N ASP A 403 15.65 34.72 16.16
CA ASP A 403 15.96 35.37 14.88
C ASP A 403 16.23 34.35 13.75
N GLU A 404 17.03 33.33 14.03
CA GLU A 404 17.41 32.30 13.03
C GLU A 404 16.67 30.97 13.20
N TRP A 405 16.17 30.68 14.40
CA TRP A 405 15.69 29.35 14.78
C TRP A 405 14.28 29.38 15.35
N ASN A 406 13.51 28.34 15.06
CA ASN A 406 12.32 27.97 15.79
C ASN A 406 12.66 26.76 16.66
N ILE A 407 12.35 26.82 17.95
CA ILE A 407 12.59 25.76 18.93
C ILE A 407 11.24 25.17 19.31
N PHE A 408 11.10 23.86 19.22
CA PHE A 408 9.86 23.14 19.45
C PHE A 408 10.06 22.09 20.55
N TRP A 409 8.98 21.68 21.22
CA TRP A 409 9.03 20.63 22.23
C TRP A 409 7.74 19.81 22.32
N ILE A 410 7.88 18.62 22.90
CA ILE A 410 6.81 17.69 23.28
C ILE A 410 7.13 17.12 24.67
N GLY A 411 6.13 17.04 25.55
CA GLY A 411 6.17 16.39 26.86
C GLY A 411 6.95 17.15 27.94
N ILE A 412 7.44 18.36 27.66
CA ILE A 412 8.17 19.20 28.61
C ILE A 412 7.22 20.25 29.17
N HIS A 413 6.85 20.11 30.44
CA HIS A 413 5.89 20.99 31.12
C HIS A 413 6.51 21.81 32.26
N ASP A 414 7.68 21.41 32.74
CA ASP A 414 8.43 22.17 33.74
C ASP A 414 9.12 23.38 33.09
N LEU A 415 8.93 24.56 33.67
CA LEU A 415 9.39 25.82 33.07
C LEU A 415 10.92 25.97 33.10
N ASP A 416 11.56 25.51 34.17
CA ASP A 416 13.02 25.60 34.33
C ASP A 416 13.71 24.62 33.38
N GLU A 417 13.17 23.40 33.27
CA GLU A 417 13.56 22.39 32.30
C GLU A 417 13.43 22.91 30.86
N LEU A 418 12.26 23.47 30.52
CA LEU A 418 12.00 24.03 29.19
C LEU A 418 12.95 25.18 28.86
N THR A 419 13.17 26.10 29.80
CA THR A 419 14.09 27.24 29.61
C THR A 419 15.52 26.75 29.36
N ALA A 420 15.97 25.73 30.09
CA ALA A 420 17.27 25.11 29.87
C ALA A 420 17.36 24.45 28.47
N CYS A 421 16.33 23.72 28.04
CA CYS A 421 16.26 23.11 26.71
C CYS A 421 16.30 24.15 25.59
N ILE A 422 15.53 25.24 25.71
CA ILE A 422 15.51 26.31 24.71
C ILE A 422 16.90 26.96 24.60
N ASN A 423 17.51 27.31 25.72
CA ASN A 423 18.87 27.87 25.75
C ASN A 423 19.90 26.90 25.16
N TYR A 424 19.80 25.61 25.45
CA TYR A 424 20.67 24.59 24.86
C TYR A 424 20.53 24.54 23.33
N ALA A 425 19.29 24.50 22.82
CA ALA A 425 19.01 24.39 21.38
C ALA A 425 19.49 25.63 20.60
N VAL A 426 19.27 26.83 21.13
CA VAL A 426 19.71 28.09 20.48
C VAL A 426 21.24 28.11 20.31
N ASN A 427 21.97 27.65 21.32
CA ASN A 427 23.44 27.72 21.34
C ASN A 427 24.15 26.57 20.63
N GLN A 428 23.43 25.59 20.07
CA GLN A 428 24.07 24.50 19.31
C GLN A 428 24.76 25.05 18.04
N PRO A 429 25.97 24.59 17.68
CA PRO A 429 26.64 25.00 16.45
C PRO A 429 25.88 24.51 15.22
N ALA A 430 26.04 25.20 14.09
CA ALA A 430 25.52 24.71 12.81
C ALA A 430 26.33 23.48 12.37
N THR A 431 25.64 22.38 12.09
CA THR A 431 26.28 21.11 11.68
C THR A 431 26.18 20.83 10.17
N ILE A 432 25.39 21.63 9.44
CA ILE A 432 25.27 21.59 7.98
C ILE A 432 25.70 22.96 7.45
N SER A 433 26.67 22.98 6.55
CA SER A 433 27.07 24.17 5.79
C SER A 433 26.40 24.20 4.43
N TYR A 434 26.11 25.41 3.95
CA TYR A 434 25.58 25.65 2.61
C TYR A 434 26.63 26.51 1.90
N GLU A 435 27.18 26.02 0.79
CA GLU A 435 28.00 26.86 -0.08
C GLU A 435 27.08 27.92 -0.71
N ASN A 436 27.51 29.18 -0.66
CA ASN A 436 26.77 30.32 -1.22
C ASN A 436 26.81 30.33 -2.74
#